data_AF-A0A6B3GPP4-F1
#
_entry.id   AF-A0A6B3GPP4-F1
#
_cell.length_a   1.000
_cell.length_b   1.000
_cell.length_c   1.000
_cell.angle_alpha   90.00
_cell.angle_beta   90.00
_cell.angle_gamma   90.00
#
_symmetry.space_group_name_H-M   'P 1'
#
loop_
_entity.id
_entity.type
_entity.pdbx_description
1 polymer ?
#
loop_
_entity_poly.entity_id
_entity_poly.type
_entity_poly.pdbx_seq_one_letter_code
_entity_poly.pdbx_strand_id
1 'polypeptide(L)'
;ASGAPQPDLTDPDAVARLWEEGLFAERVALLDAVRAQDPPAALALLATTWPAERAEDRLMFLDSLRSGLGGADEPFLEQALSDRSRNVRATAAELLSALPESALAGRMAARALSCVHPDRTGAVAAIAVEAPHECDADMQRDGVMAVPPTGRGERSWWLGQLVEATPLGVWEERFGGRPADEIVALPVADDWADELHTAWCRAAVRQRNPRWSRALLGRPSEPVASGPGTASIAERSKLLAILDEGERASWVAEFIAAHGLSEAFQLLGVCTVPWAGPLGRAVVDALDIARDGGSYPWSFSGVMGLAERCLDPAEADRLEVLTAAQDEQEDASPGAGGYWSEAFQRLVSTLRLRAAMEAELMA
;
A
#
# COMPACT_ATOMS: atom_id res chain seq x y z
N ALA A 1 17.14 3.42 20.33
CA ALA A 1 16.16 3.76 21.38
C ALA A 1 16.68 4.97 22.16
N SER A 2 16.30 6.18 21.73
CA SER A 2 16.37 7.36 22.59
C SER A 2 14.95 7.62 23.05
N GLY A 3 14.57 7.04 24.19
CA GLY A 3 13.29 7.33 24.83
C GLY A 3 13.39 8.70 25.45
N ALA A 4 13.05 9.75 24.69
CA ALA A 4 12.68 11.02 25.30
C ALA A 4 11.47 10.75 26.22
N PRO A 5 11.42 11.34 27.42
CA PRO A 5 10.26 11.21 28.29
C PRO A 5 9.02 11.65 27.51
N GLN A 6 8.03 10.76 27.40
CA GLN A 6 6.76 11.11 26.77
C GLN A 6 6.13 12.25 27.60
N PRO A 7 5.70 13.34 26.96
CA PRO A 7 5.05 14.43 27.67
C PRO A 7 3.78 13.92 28.35
N ASP A 8 3.50 14.41 29.56
CA ASP A 8 2.20 14.20 30.19
C ASP A 8 1.14 14.98 29.40
N LEU A 9 0.43 14.28 28.54
CA LEU A 9 -0.60 14.86 27.67
C LEU A 9 -1.85 15.30 28.44
N THR A 10 -1.95 14.98 29.73
CA THR A 10 -3.05 15.41 30.60
C THR A 10 -2.79 16.77 31.27
N ASP A 11 -1.58 17.31 31.17
CA ASP A 11 -1.21 18.66 31.63
C ASP A 11 -1.13 19.64 30.43
N PRO A 12 -2.16 20.48 30.21
CA PRO A 12 -2.16 21.45 29.10
C PRO A 12 -1.00 22.43 29.13
N ASP A 13 -0.48 22.79 30.32
CA ASP A 13 0.64 23.72 30.45
C ASP A 13 1.95 23.04 30.03
N ALA A 14 2.11 21.74 30.32
CA ALA A 14 3.26 20.97 29.85
C ALA A 14 3.24 20.81 28.33
N VAL A 15 2.05 20.54 27.74
CA VAL A 15 1.86 20.46 26.29
C VAL A 15 2.21 21.81 25.63
N ALA A 16 1.67 22.92 26.15
CA ALA A 16 1.93 24.25 25.61
C ALA A 16 3.42 24.62 25.69
N ARG A 17 4.07 24.42 26.85
CA ARG A 17 5.51 24.68 27.02
C ARG A 17 6.36 23.86 26.04
N LEU A 18 6.09 22.56 25.91
CA LEU A 18 6.85 21.72 24.99
C LEU A 18 6.60 22.11 23.53
N TRP A 19 5.39 22.55 23.18
CA TRP A 19 5.10 23.03 21.83
C TRP A 19 5.84 24.33 21.48
N GLU A 20 5.93 25.27 22.43
CA GLU A 20 6.54 26.58 22.22
C GLU A 20 8.07 26.56 22.33
N GLU A 21 8.62 25.79 23.27
CA GLU A 21 10.04 25.82 23.62
C GLU A 21 10.81 24.58 23.13
N GLY A 22 10.09 23.51 22.76
CA GLY A 22 10.68 22.24 22.38
C GLY A 22 11.46 22.30 21.07
N LEU A 23 12.42 21.38 20.94
CA LEU A 23 13.08 21.12 19.67
C LEU A 23 12.07 20.63 18.65
N PHE A 24 12.34 20.85 17.37
CA PHE A 24 11.46 20.44 16.28
C PHE A 24 11.03 18.96 16.37
N ALA A 25 11.96 18.05 16.64
CA ALA A 25 11.65 16.62 16.80
C ALA A 25 10.73 16.33 17.99
N GLU A 26 10.87 17.08 19.08
CA GLU A 26 10.00 16.97 20.26
C GLU A 26 8.60 17.49 19.96
N ARG A 27 8.49 18.56 19.17
CA ARG A 27 7.21 19.12 18.71
C ARG A 27 6.46 18.16 17.77
N VAL A 28 7.16 17.49 16.85
CA VAL A 28 6.57 16.45 15.99
C VAL A 28 6.08 15.27 16.84
N ALA A 29 6.92 14.77 17.75
CA ALA A 29 6.52 13.67 18.64
C ALA A 29 5.34 14.05 19.55
N LEU A 30 5.31 15.28 20.04
CA LEU A 30 4.17 15.81 20.80
C LEU A 30 2.91 15.87 19.94
N LEU A 31 3.00 16.41 18.71
CA LEU A 31 1.85 16.52 17.81
C LEU A 31 1.28 15.13 17.48
N ASP A 32 2.14 14.15 17.16
CA ASP A 32 1.73 12.77 16.90
C ASP A 32 1.02 12.16 18.12
N ALA A 33 1.55 12.40 19.33
CA ALA A 33 1.01 11.86 20.56
C ALA A 33 -0.33 12.51 20.97
N VAL A 34 -0.47 13.83 20.84
CA VAL A 34 -1.75 14.55 21.02
C VAL A 34 -2.76 14.05 20.00
N ARG A 35 -2.36 13.94 18.72
CA ARG A 35 -3.25 13.54 17.62
C ARG A 35 -3.78 12.11 17.77
N ALA A 36 -2.99 11.20 18.33
CA ALA A 36 -3.43 9.84 18.62
C ALA A 36 -4.58 9.79 19.65
N GLN A 37 -4.74 10.82 20.49
CA GLN A 37 -5.79 10.91 21.52
C GLN A 37 -6.93 11.84 21.11
N ASP A 38 -6.60 13.02 20.60
CA ASP A 38 -7.54 14.09 20.24
C ASP A 38 -7.04 14.79 18.95
N PRO A 39 -7.46 14.31 17.76
CA PRO A 39 -7.06 14.92 16.49
C PRO A 39 -7.44 16.41 16.36
N PRO A 40 -8.66 16.85 16.76
CA PRO A 40 -9.00 18.28 16.82
C PRO A 40 -8.06 19.12 17.68
N ALA A 41 -7.65 18.65 18.86
CA ALA A 41 -6.72 19.38 19.73
C ALA A 41 -5.33 19.51 19.09
N ALA A 42 -4.83 18.46 18.45
CA ALA A 42 -3.57 18.51 17.71
C ALA A 42 -3.62 19.53 16.56
N LEU A 43 -4.72 19.57 15.81
CA LEU A 43 -4.91 20.53 14.73
C LEU A 43 -4.95 21.97 15.26
N ALA A 44 -5.64 22.19 16.39
CA ALA A 44 -5.68 23.49 17.06
C ALA A 44 -4.28 23.93 17.50
N LEU A 45 -3.47 23.02 18.05
CA LEU A 45 -2.09 23.28 18.44
C LEU A 45 -1.24 23.67 17.23
N LEU A 46 -1.29 22.89 16.14
CA LEU A 46 -0.56 23.18 14.90
C LEU A 46 -0.94 24.56 14.31
N ALA A 47 -2.23 24.90 14.32
CA ALA A 47 -2.72 26.16 13.77
C ALA A 47 -2.13 27.40 14.49
N THR A 48 -1.74 27.28 15.77
CA THR A 48 -1.19 28.41 16.54
C THR A 48 0.13 28.93 15.99
N THR A 49 1.01 28.06 15.50
CA THR A 49 2.35 28.44 15.01
C THR A 49 2.48 28.39 13.49
N TRP A 50 1.51 27.79 12.79
CA TRP A 50 1.54 27.58 11.33
C TRP A 50 2.03 28.81 10.52
N PRO A 51 1.55 30.05 10.76
CA PRO A 51 2.00 31.22 10.00
C PRO A 51 3.49 31.54 10.17
N ALA A 52 4.09 31.17 11.30
CA ALA A 52 5.49 31.41 11.64
C ALA A 52 6.43 30.27 11.19
N GLU A 53 5.89 29.06 10.99
CA GLU A 53 6.70 27.90 10.58
C GLU A 53 7.38 28.10 9.22
N ARG A 54 8.57 27.51 9.08
CA ARG A 54 9.28 27.42 7.79
C ARG A 54 8.62 26.36 6.91
N ALA A 55 8.84 26.45 5.61
CA ALA A 55 8.21 25.55 4.64
C ALA A 55 8.55 24.06 4.88
N GLU A 56 9.77 23.76 5.30
CA GLU A 56 10.21 22.39 5.63
C GLU A 56 9.49 21.85 6.89
N ASP A 57 9.40 22.69 7.93
CA ASP A 57 8.72 22.33 9.18
C ASP A 57 7.21 22.12 8.94
N ARG A 58 6.57 22.99 8.14
CA ARG A 58 5.17 22.84 7.71
C ARG A 58 4.91 21.52 7.00
N LEU A 59 5.83 21.10 6.12
CA LEU A 59 5.69 19.85 5.38
C LEU A 59 5.66 18.64 6.33
N MET A 60 6.57 18.62 7.30
CA MET A 60 6.64 17.57 8.30
C MET A 60 5.42 17.58 9.24
N PHE A 61 4.92 18.74 9.65
CA PHE A 61 3.71 18.81 10.46
C PHE A 61 2.45 18.38 9.69
N LEU A 62 2.35 18.67 8.38
CA LEU A 62 1.28 18.11 7.55
C LEU A 62 1.37 16.59 7.46
N ASP A 63 2.59 16.03 7.40
CA ASP A 63 2.78 14.58 7.34
C ASP A 63 2.23 13.88 8.60
N SER A 64 2.38 14.49 9.78
CA SER A 64 1.76 14.02 11.03
C SER A 64 0.23 13.93 10.95
N LEU A 65 -0.43 14.73 10.08
CA LEU A 65 -1.89 14.69 9.94
C LEU A 65 -2.40 13.40 9.27
N ARG A 66 -1.53 12.60 8.64
CA ARG A 66 -1.92 11.31 8.01
C ARG A 66 -2.53 10.34 9.02
N SER A 67 -2.00 10.31 10.25
CA SER A 67 -2.56 9.49 11.32
C SER A 67 -3.87 10.11 11.79
N GLY A 68 -4.98 9.36 11.80
CA GLY A 68 -6.27 9.91 12.24
C GLY A 68 -6.84 11.02 11.35
N LEU A 69 -6.41 11.11 10.09
CA LEU A 69 -6.95 12.05 9.10
C LEU A 69 -8.48 11.94 9.00
N GLY A 70 -9.17 13.08 9.08
CA GLY A 70 -10.63 13.13 8.98
C GLY A 70 -11.16 14.48 8.52
N GLY A 71 -12.48 14.57 8.35
CA GLY A 71 -13.14 15.78 7.83
C GLY A 71 -12.91 17.04 8.69
N ALA A 72 -12.56 16.91 9.96
CA ALA A 72 -12.18 18.06 10.80
C ALA A 72 -10.89 18.75 10.33
N ASP A 73 -10.01 18.04 9.62
CA ASP A 73 -8.77 18.59 9.08
C ASP A 73 -9.00 19.40 7.78
N GLU A 74 -10.13 19.19 7.10
CA GLU A 74 -10.41 19.79 5.78
C GLU A 74 -10.29 21.32 5.75
N PRO A 75 -10.88 22.10 6.68
CA PRO A 75 -10.77 23.55 6.63
C PRO A 75 -9.33 24.07 6.74
N PHE A 76 -8.48 23.36 7.48
CA PHE A 76 -7.06 23.70 7.60
C PHE A 76 -6.29 23.34 6.33
N LEU A 77 -6.54 22.15 5.77
CA LEU A 77 -5.88 21.69 4.56
C LEU A 77 -6.27 22.54 3.32
N GLU A 78 -7.53 22.97 3.21
CA GLU A 78 -7.98 23.89 2.14
C GLU A 78 -7.27 25.25 2.22
N GLN A 79 -6.96 25.74 3.43
CA GLN A 79 -6.12 26.93 3.59
C GLN A 79 -4.67 26.64 3.16
N ALA A 80 -4.13 25.46 3.49
CA ALA A 80 -2.78 25.04 3.12
C ALA A 80 -2.58 24.88 1.59
N LEU A 81 -3.64 24.69 0.80
CA LEU A 81 -3.59 24.77 -0.67
C LEU A 81 -3.16 26.15 -1.19
N SER A 82 -3.20 27.19 -0.36
CA SER A 82 -2.74 28.54 -0.72
C SER A 82 -1.33 28.84 -0.20
N ASP A 83 -0.62 27.84 0.35
CA ASP A 83 0.74 28.03 0.85
C ASP A 83 1.71 28.41 -0.28
N ARG A 84 2.71 29.25 0.03
CA ARG A 84 3.77 29.65 -0.91
C ARG A 84 4.62 28.48 -1.40
N SER A 85 4.82 27.47 -0.57
CA SER A 85 5.61 26.28 -0.88
C SER A 85 4.80 25.29 -1.71
N ARG A 86 5.34 24.92 -2.89
CA ARG A 86 4.73 23.91 -3.75
C ARG A 86 4.56 22.56 -3.04
N ASN A 87 5.54 22.15 -2.23
CA ASN A 87 5.50 20.85 -1.55
C ASN A 87 4.44 20.83 -0.44
N VAL A 88 4.23 21.95 0.25
CA VAL A 88 3.16 22.10 1.26
C VAL A 88 1.80 22.00 0.59
N ARG A 89 1.58 22.72 -0.53
CA ARG A 89 0.33 22.61 -1.31
C ARG A 89 0.08 21.19 -1.81
N ALA A 90 1.10 20.54 -2.38
CA ALA A 90 0.98 19.18 -2.89
C ALA A 90 0.61 18.18 -1.78
N THR A 91 1.21 18.30 -0.59
CA THR A 91 0.89 17.44 0.55
C THR A 91 -0.52 17.71 1.08
N ALA A 92 -0.93 18.97 1.17
CA ALA A 92 -2.30 19.33 1.55
C ALA A 92 -3.33 18.76 0.57
N ALA A 93 -3.07 18.87 -0.74
CA ALA A 93 -3.91 18.28 -1.78
C ALA A 93 -3.96 16.76 -1.67
N GLU A 94 -2.82 16.10 -1.44
CA GLU A 94 -2.75 14.65 -1.26
C GLU A 94 -3.59 14.17 -0.07
N LEU A 95 -3.52 14.88 1.07
CA LEU A 95 -4.34 14.58 2.25
C LEU A 95 -5.83 14.80 1.98
N LEU A 96 -6.19 15.91 1.32
CA LEU A 96 -7.59 16.16 0.93
C LEU A 96 -8.11 15.10 -0.03
N SER A 97 -7.31 14.62 -0.99
CA SER A 97 -7.68 13.53 -1.89
C SER A 97 -7.84 12.17 -1.20
N ALA A 98 -7.37 12.03 0.04
CA ALA A 98 -7.64 10.86 0.88
C ALA A 98 -8.98 10.95 1.63
N LEU A 99 -9.65 12.10 1.58
CA LEU A 99 -10.98 12.35 2.13
C LEU A 99 -12.00 12.43 0.98
N PRO A 100 -12.76 11.35 0.69
CA PRO A 100 -13.69 11.27 -0.44
C PRO A 100 -14.73 12.39 -0.46
N GLU A 101 -15.14 12.87 0.71
CA GLU A 101 -16.16 13.91 0.91
C GLU A 101 -15.59 15.34 0.84
N SER A 102 -14.27 15.50 0.71
CA SER A 102 -13.67 16.84 0.71
C SER A 102 -14.04 17.64 -0.54
N ALA A 103 -14.07 18.96 -0.40
CA ALA A 103 -14.33 19.88 -1.49
C ALA A 103 -13.31 19.73 -2.62
N LEU A 104 -12.02 19.50 -2.31
CA LEU A 104 -11.00 19.21 -3.32
C LEU A 104 -11.30 17.92 -4.07
N ALA A 105 -11.68 16.84 -3.38
CA ALA A 105 -12.00 15.58 -4.02
C ALA A 105 -13.22 15.70 -4.96
N GLY A 106 -14.22 16.50 -4.58
CA GLY A 106 -15.33 16.88 -5.47
C GLY A 106 -14.88 17.67 -6.71
N ARG A 107 -13.96 18.63 -6.56
CA ARG A 107 -13.37 19.37 -7.69
C ARG A 107 -12.54 18.46 -8.62
N MET A 108 -11.81 17.50 -8.06
CA MET A 108 -11.06 16.49 -8.84
C MET A 108 -11.99 15.56 -9.59
N ALA A 109 -13.06 15.08 -8.95
CA ALA A 109 -14.09 14.27 -9.60
C ALA A 109 -14.72 14.99 -10.80
N ALA A 110 -15.11 16.26 -10.64
CA ALA A 110 -15.70 17.03 -11.73
C ALA A 110 -14.76 17.12 -12.96
N ARG A 111 -13.45 17.30 -12.73
CA ARG A 111 -12.44 17.34 -13.79
C ARG A 111 -12.16 15.95 -14.38
N ALA A 112 -12.05 14.91 -13.55
CA ALA A 112 -11.79 13.56 -14.03
C ALA A 112 -12.97 12.98 -14.83
N LEU A 113 -14.21 13.31 -14.44
CA LEU A 113 -15.42 12.86 -15.15
C LEU A 113 -15.64 13.57 -16.49
N SER A 114 -15.05 14.74 -16.72
CA SER A 114 -15.03 15.36 -18.05
C SER A 114 -14.04 14.66 -18.99
N CYS A 115 -12.97 14.06 -18.43
CA CYS A 115 -11.99 13.29 -19.18
C CYS A 115 -12.42 11.84 -19.43
N VAL A 116 -12.91 11.14 -18.41
CA VAL A 116 -13.16 9.70 -18.45
C VAL A 116 -14.66 9.44 -18.49
N HIS A 117 -15.11 8.77 -19.54
CA HIS A 117 -16.54 8.56 -19.78
C HIS A 117 -16.84 7.22 -20.44
N PRO A 118 -18.07 6.69 -20.26
CA PRO A 118 -18.52 5.53 -21.03
C PRO A 118 -18.47 5.85 -22.51
N ASP A 119 -17.81 5.01 -23.30
CA ASP A 119 -17.88 5.06 -24.75
C ASP A 119 -19.30 4.66 -25.19
N ARG A 120 -19.93 5.52 -26.00
CA ARG A 120 -21.28 5.32 -26.54
C ARG A 120 -21.29 5.00 -28.03
N THR A 121 -20.11 4.91 -28.64
CA THR A 121 -19.96 4.72 -30.09
C THR A 121 -19.93 3.24 -30.46
N GLY A 122 -19.43 2.38 -29.57
CA GLY A 122 -19.35 0.94 -29.75
C GLY A 122 -20.60 0.16 -29.29
N ALA A 123 -20.74 -1.07 -29.78
CA ALA A 123 -21.74 -2.03 -29.29
C ALA A 123 -21.35 -2.69 -27.95
N VAL A 124 -20.07 -2.60 -27.57
CA VAL A 124 -19.51 -3.14 -26.33
C VAL A 124 -19.26 -1.98 -25.37
N ALA A 125 -19.56 -2.17 -24.08
CA ALA A 125 -19.24 -1.18 -23.05
C ALA A 125 -17.73 -1.00 -22.96
N ALA A 126 -17.25 0.23 -23.13
CA ALA A 126 -15.84 0.60 -23.08
C ALA A 126 -15.66 1.96 -22.40
N ILE A 127 -14.41 2.32 -22.11
CA ILE A 127 -14.03 3.60 -21.54
C ILE A 127 -13.37 4.45 -22.63
N ALA A 128 -13.94 5.63 -22.87
CA ALA A 128 -13.33 6.66 -23.68
C ALA A 128 -12.65 7.71 -22.77
N VAL A 129 -11.51 8.21 -23.23
CA VAL A 129 -10.67 9.16 -22.49
C VAL A 129 -10.35 10.36 -23.36
N GLU A 130 -10.79 11.53 -22.93
CA GLU A 130 -10.34 12.82 -23.46
C GLU A 130 -9.45 13.49 -22.41
N ALA A 131 -8.14 13.27 -22.51
CA ALA A 131 -7.20 13.81 -21.53
C ALA A 131 -7.20 15.37 -21.53
N PRO A 132 -6.85 16.02 -20.41
CA PRO A 132 -6.81 17.49 -20.33
C PRO A 132 -5.89 18.10 -21.39
N HIS A 133 -6.30 19.21 -22.00
CA HIS A 133 -5.47 19.95 -22.98
C HIS A 133 -4.48 20.91 -22.34
N GLU A 134 -4.75 21.33 -21.10
CA GLU A 134 -3.89 22.23 -20.33
C GLU A 134 -4.00 21.93 -18.82
N CYS A 135 -3.04 22.44 -18.05
CA CYS A 135 -3.10 22.47 -16.60
C CYS A 135 -3.24 23.93 -16.14
N ASP A 136 -4.49 24.33 -15.87
CA ASP A 136 -4.84 25.69 -15.50
C ASP A 136 -4.38 26.08 -14.08
N ALA A 137 -4.57 27.35 -13.72
CA ALA A 137 -4.15 27.87 -12.41
C ALA A 137 -4.94 27.24 -11.24
N ASP A 138 -6.20 26.85 -11.46
CA ASP A 138 -7.05 26.25 -10.42
C ASP A 138 -6.64 24.79 -10.17
N MET A 139 -6.24 24.06 -11.22
CA MET A 139 -5.63 22.73 -11.13
C MET A 139 -4.32 22.80 -10.33
N GLN A 140 -3.47 23.78 -10.61
CA GLN A 140 -2.22 23.97 -9.87
C GLN A 140 -2.44 24.38 -8.41
N ARG A 141 -3.48 25.17 -8.13
CA ARG A 141 -3.92 25.48 -6.76
C ARG A 141 -4.38 24.22 -6.03
N ASP A 142 -5.12 23.35 -6.72
CA ASP A 142 -5.61 22.06 -6.20
C ASP A 142 -4.51 20.96 -6.19
N GLY A 143 -3.24 21.34 -6.38
CA GLY A 143 -2.09 20.43 -6.22
C GLY A 143 -1.68 19.65 -7.46
N VAL A 144 -2.34 19.86 -8.61
CA VAL A 144 -1.92 19.23 -9.87
C VAL A 144 -0.61 19.85 -10.34
N MET A 145 0.41 19.02 -10.49
CA MET A 145 1.70 19.46 -11.01
C MET A 145 1.62 19.65 -12.52
N ALA A 146 1.93 20.87 -12.99
CA ALA A 146 1.92 21.19 -14.42
C ALA A 146 3.03 20.48 -15.20
N VAL A 147 4.24 20.40 -14.65
CA VAL A 147 5.41 19.86 -15.36
C VAL A 147 5.55 18.35 -15.07
N PRO A 148 5.52 17.48 -16.09
CA PRO A 148 5.73 16.05 -15.91
C PRO A 148 7.20 15.70 -15.62
N PRO A 149 7.47 14.55 -14.99
CA PRO A 149 8.79 13.95 -15.00
C PRO A 149 9.30 13.66 -16.42
N THR A 150 10.62 13.63 -16.60
CA THR A 150 11.26 13.32 -17.88
C THR A 150 10.74 12.00 -18.46
N GLY A 151 10.33 12.02 -19.73
CA GLY A 151 9.85 10.82 -20.44
C GLY A 151 8.35 10.56 -20.31
N ARG A 152 7.59 11.37 -19.57
CA ARG A 152 6.13 11.27 -19.47
C ARG A 152 5.43 12.38 -20.26
N GLY A 153 4.38 12.03 -21.02
CA GLY A 153 3.57 13.00 -21.75
C GLY A 153 2.73 13.86 -20.80
N GLU A 154 2.61 15.16 -21.09
CA GLU A 154 1.88 16.13 -20.26
C GLU A 154 0.42 15.72 -20.04
N ARG A 155 -0.30 15.33 -21.11
CA ARG A 155 -1.71 14.94 -21.03
C ARG A 155 -1.94 13.71 -20.14
N SER A 156 -1.08 12.70 -20.25
CA SER A 156 -1.09 11.51 -19.38
C SER A 156 -0.78 11.88 -17.93
N TRP A 157 0.18 12.78 -17.71
CA TRP A 157 0.53 13.28 -16.39
C TRP A 157 -0.60 14.03 -15.69
N TRP A 158 -1.31 14.91 -16.39
CA TRP A 158 -2.44 15.62 -15.80
C TRP A 158 -3.63 14.67 -15.58
N LEU A 159 -3.96 13.82 -16.56
CA LEU A 159 -5.04 12.84 -16.41
C LEU A 159 -4.81 11.92 -15.20
N GLY A 160 -3.60 11.35 -15.08
CA GLY A 160 -3.25 10.46 -13.98
C GLY A 160 -3.46 11.12 -12.63
N GLN A 161 -3.01 12.37 -12.45
CA GLN A 161 -3.21 13.12 -11.20
C GLN A 161 -4.68 13.39 -10.89
N LEU A 162 -5.50 13.74 -11.90
CA LEU A 162 -6.93 13.98 -11.71
C LEU A 162 -7.66 12.70 -11.29
N VAL A 163 -7.40 11.58 -11.96
CA VAL A 163 -8.02 10.28 -11.66
C VAL A 163 -7.54 9.77 -10.30
N GLU A 164 -6.26 9.92 -9.99
CA GLU A 164 -5.64 9.54 -8.72
C GLU A 164 -6.23 10.31 -7.52
N ALA A 165 -6.64 11.55 -7.74
CA ALA A 165 -7.23 12.44 -6.72
C ALA A 165 -8.76 12.36 -6.63
N THR A 166 -9.39 11.51 -7.45
CA THR A 166 -10.86 11.38 -7.54
C THR A 166 -11.39 10.31 -6.58
N PRO A 167 -12.46 10.58 -5.80
CA PRO A 167 -13.13 9.57 -4.99
C PRO A 167 -13.55 8.37 -5.83
N LEU A 168 -13.18 7.15 -5.41
CA LEU A 168 -13.43 5.96 -6.22
C LEU A 168 -14.92 5.64 -6.42
N GLY A 169 -15.79 6.06 -5.49
CA GLY A 169 -17.23 5.88 -5.59
C GLY A 169 -17.87 6.56 -6.80
N VAL A 170 -17.30 7.66 -7.31
CA VAL A 170 -17.89 8.38 -8.45
C VAL A 170 -17.83 7.58 -9.74
N TRP A 171 -16.87 6.66 -9.86
CA TRP A 171 -16.74 5.80 -11.03
C TRP A 171 -17.89 4.80 -11.12
N GLU A 172 -18.34 4.25 -9.99
CA GLU A 172 -19.49 3.35 -9.96
C GLU A 172 -20.74 4.07 -10.47
N GLU A 173 -20.99 5.29 -10.00
CA GLU A 173 -22.09 6.12 -10.49
C GLU A 173 -21.93 6.46 -11.98
N ARG A 174 -20.73 6.88 -12.40
CA ARG A 174 -20.41 7.24 -13.79
C ARG A 174 -20.67 6.11 -14.77
N PHE A 175 -20.38 4.88 -14.37
CA PHE A 175 -20.52 3.68 -15.20
C PHE A 175 -21.82 2.92 -14.92
N GLY A 176 -22.83 3.58 -14.36
CA GLY A 176 -24.20 3.05 -14.27
C GLY A 176 -24.43 2.07 -13.13
N GLY A 177 -23.73 2.24 -12.01
CA GLY A 177 -23.81 1.39 -10.82
C GLY A 177 -23.02 0.08 -10.93
N ARG A 178 -22.14 -0.05 -11.95
CA ARG A 178 -21.28 -1.22 -12.11
C ARG A 178 -20.34 -1.35 -10.90
N PRO A 179 -20.09 -2.59 -10.44
CA PRO A 179 -19.09 -2.81 -9.41
C PRO A 179 -17.67 -2.57 -9.94
N ALA A 180 -16.73 -2.32 -9.02
CA ALA A 180 -15.36 -1.96 -9.35
C ALA A 180 -14.65 -2.98 -10.26
N ASP A 181 -14.88 -4.29 -10.06
CA ASP A 181 -14.31 -5.36 -10.90
C ASP A 181 -14.82 -5.32 -12.34
N GLU A 182 -16.12 -5.04 -12.54
CA GLU A 182 -16.65 -4.81 -13.88
C GLU A 182 -16.08 -3.56 -14.54
N ILE A 183 -15.87 -2.48 -13.79
CA ILE A 183 -15.31 -1.23 -14.32
C ILE A 183 -13.84 -1.42 -14.73
N VAL A 184 -13.04 -2.04 -13.87
CA VAL A 184 -11.61 -2.35 -14.12
C VAL A 184 -11.46 -3.30 -15.31
N ALA A 185 -12.44 -4.15 -15.58
CA ALA A 185 -12.43 -5.06 -16.73
C ALA A 185 -12.89 -4.42 -18.05
N LEU A 186 -13.38 -3.17 -18.05
CA LEU A 186 -13.82 -2.51 -19.28
C LEU A 186 -12.61 -2.22 -20.19
N PRO A 187 -12.71 -2.47 -21.51
CA PRO A 187 -11.69 -2.04 -22.44
C PRO A 187 -11.59 -0.52 -22.45
N VAL A 188 -10.35 0.00 -22.47
CA VAL A 188 -10.07 1.43 -22.53
C VAL A 188 -9.50 1.77 -23.90
N ALA A 189 -10.07 2.79 -24.56
CA ALA A 189 -9.63 3.24 -25.87
C ALA A 189 -8.24 3.91 -25.83
N ASP A 190 -7.60 4.02 -26.99
CA ASP A 190 -6.41 4.83 -27.27
C ASP A 190 -5.23 4.63 -26.28
N ASP A 191 -5.01 3.38 -25.87
CA ASP A 191 -3.91 2.96 -24.98
C ASP A 191 -3.89 3.65 -23.59
N TRP A 192 -5.03 4.16 -23.13
CA TRP A 192 -5.15 4.81 -21.81
C TRP A 192 -5.29 3.84 -20.63
N ALA A 193 -5.40 2.53 -20.88
CA ALA A 193 -5.64 1.51 -19.86
C ALA A 193 -4.62 1.57 -18.71
N ASP A 194 -3.32 1.60 -19.06
CA ASP A 194 -2.23 1.66 -18.08
C ASP A 194 -2.31 2.88 -17.18
N GLU A 195 -2.59 4.05 -17.75
CA GLU A 195 -2.68 5.30 -17.01
C GLU A 195 -3.85 5.28 -16.03
N LEU A 196 -5.03 4.81 -16.47
CA LEU A 196 -6.21 4.72 -15.62
C LEU A 196 -6.01 3.71 -14.49
N HIS A 197 -5.52 2.51 -14.80
CA HIS A 197 -5.29 1.48 -13.79
C HIS A 197 -4.26 1.92 -12.76
N THR A 198 -3.16 2.54 -13.21
CA THR A 198 -2.14 3.09 -12.29
C THR A 198 -2.75 4.15 -11.37
N ALA A 199 -3.55 5.06 -11.92
CA ALA A 199 -4.21 6.11 -11.14
C ALA A 199 -5.24 5.54 -10.15
N TRP A 200 -6.05 4.56 -10.56
CA TRP A 200 -6.98 3.86 -9.68
C TRP A 200 -6.28 3.06 -8.59
N CYS A 201 -5.14 2.42 -8.86
CA CYS A 201 -4.32 1.75 -7.83
C CYS A 201 -3.91 2.74 -6.74
N ARG A 202 -3.40 3.91 -7.15
CA ARG A 202 -2.99 4.96 -6.21
C ARG A 202 -4.17 5.53 -5.43
N ALA A 203 -5.30 5.77 -6.09
CA ALA A 203 -6.53 6.21 -5.44
C ALA A 203 -7.04 5.16 -4.42
N ALA A 204 -7.00 3.87 -4.75
CA ALA A 204 -7.42 2.79 -3.87
C ALA A 204 -6.54 2.68 -2.62
N VAL A 205 -5.23 2.82 -2.78
CA VAL A 205 -4.29 2.86 -1.65
C VAL A 205 -4.53 4.11 -0.80
N ARG A 206 -4.65 5.29 -1.42
CA ARG A 206 -4.83 6.56 -0.72
C ARG A 206 -6.13 6.60 0.09
N GLN A 207 -7.24 6.17 -0.52
CA GLN A 207 -8.56 6.14 0.11
C GLN A 207 -8.79 4.89 0.96
N ARG A 208 -7.79 3.99 1.03
CA ARG A 208 -7.88 2.69 1.72
C ARG A 208 -9.15 1.91 1.36
N ASN A 209 -9.46 1.83 0.06
CA ASN A 209 -10.70 1.24 -0.43
C ASN A 209 -10.53 -0.26 -0.74
N PRO A 210 -11.06 -1.19 0.09
CA PRO A 210 -10.84 -2.63 -0.11
C PRO A 210 -11.58 -3.18 -1.34
N ARG A 211 -12.70 -2.58 -1.73
CA ARG A 211 -13.48 -3.04 -2.90
C ARG A 211 -12.70 -2.82 -4.19
N TRP A 212 -12.16 -1.62 -4.36
CA TRP A 212 -11.32 -1.28 -5.50
C TRP A 212 -9.97 -1.98 -5.45
N SER A 213 -9.39 -2.15 -4.25
CA SER A 213 -8.17 -2.93 -4.09
C SER A 213 -8.32 -4.35 -4.64
N ARG A 214 -9.40 -5.05 -4.27
CA ARG A 214 -9.71 -6.39 -4.78
C ARG A 214 -9.89 -6.41 -6.30
N ALA A 215 -10.64 -5.46 -6.84
CA ALA A 215 -10.87 -5.36 -8.28
C ALA A 215 -9.57 -5.17 -9.06
N LEU A 216 -8.67 -4.30 -8.57
CA LEU A 216 -7.39 -3.98 -9.21
C LEU A 216 -6.32 -5.06 -9.02
N LEU A 217 -6.39 -5.83 -7.92
CA LEU A 217 -5.54 -7.00 -7.70
C LEU A 217 -5.87 -8.12 -8.68
N GLY A 218 -7.13 -8.26 -9.07
CA GLY A 218 -7.59 -9.33 -9.95
C GLY A 218 -7.42 -10.71 -9.32
N ARG A 219 -7.35 -11.73 -10.18
CA ARG A 219 -7.19 -13.12 -9.73
C ARG A 219 -5.72 -13.42 -9.43
N PRO A 220 -5.40 -14.08 -8.30
CA PRO A 220 -4.01 -14.41 -7.96
C PRO A 220 -3.26 -15.26 -8.99
N SER A 221 -3.99 -15.99 -9.84
CA SER A 221 -3.42 -16.87 -10.87
C SER A 221 -3.15 -16.18 -12.21
N GLU A 222 -3.53 -14.91 -12.36
CA GLU A 222 -3.29 -14.17 -13.59
C GLU A 222 -1.79 -13.90 -13.79
N PRO A 223 -1.25 -14.00 -15.02
CA PRO A 223 0.19 -13.87 -15.28
C PRO A 223 0.79 -12.58 -14.72
N VAL A 224 1.95 -12.71 -14.07
CA VAL A 224 2.65 -11.61 -13.37
C VAL A 224 3.15 -10.49 -14.31
N ALA A 225 3.29 -10.76 -15.62
CA ALA A 225 3.97 -9.85 -16.56
C ALA A 225 3.15 -9.41 -17.80
N SER A 226 3.05 -8.06 -17.91
CA SER A 226 3.21 -7.23 -19.12
C SER A 226 2.03 -7.04 -20.08
N GLY A 227 0.81 -6.93 -19.57
CA GLY A 227 -0.31 -6.35 -20.31
C GLY A 227 -0.62 -4.93 -19.82
N PRO A 228 -1.20 -4.05 -20.67
CA PRO A 228 -1.73 -2.79 -20.19
C PRO A 228 -2.71 -3.00 -19.04
N GLY A 229 -2.49 -2.35 -17.89
CA GLY A 229 -3.34 -2.39 -16.71
C GLY A 229 -2.87 -3.33 -15.58
N THR A 230 -1.74 -4.04 -15.73
CA THR A 230 -1.19 -4.89 -14.64
C THR A 230 -0.41 -4.07 -13.62
N ALA A 231 -0.84 -4.08 -12.36
CA ALA A 231 -0.12 -3.46 -11.26
C ALA A 231 1.30 -4.04 -11.11
N SER A 232 2.31 -3.19 -10.90
CA SER A 232 3.64 -3.65 -10.49
C SER A 232 3.57 -4.44 -9.19
N ILE A 233 4.59 -5.27 -8.91
CA ILE A 233 4.64 -6.04 -7.67
C ILE A 233 4.56 -5.15 -6.42
N ALA A 234 5.17 -3.95 -6.47
CA ALA A 234 5.12 -2.97 -5.41
C ALA A 234 3.72 -2.36 -5.23
N GLU A 235 2.98 -2.15 -6.31
CA GLU A 235 1.57 -1.72 -6.25
C GLU A 235 0.69 -2.83 -5.70
N ARG A 236 0.89 -4.09 -6.11
CA ARG A 236 0.18 -5.25 -5.53
C ARG A 236 0.40 -5.34 -4.02
N SER A 237 1.63 -5.20 -3.52
CA SER A 237 1.90 -5.17 -2.07
C SER A 237 1.10 -4.07 -1.36
N LYS A 238 1.02 -2.86 -1.94
CA LYS A 238 0.25 -1.75 -1.35
C LYS A 238 -1.25 -2.02 -1.36
N LEU A 239 -1.80 -2.57 -2.45
CA LEU A 239 -3.21 -2.93 -2.55
C LEU A 239 -3.56 -4.05 -1.56
N LEU A 240 -2.73 -5.09 -1.46
CA LEU A 240 -2.89 -6.17 -0.49
C LEU A 240 -2.91 -5.65 0.95
N ALA A 241 -2.11 -4.65 1.28
CA ALA A 241 -2.09 -4.04 2.61
C ALA A 241 -3.41 -3.34 3.00
N ILE A 242 -4.31 -3.10 2.04
CA ILE A 242 -5.65 -2.53 2.29
C ILE A 242 -6.68 -3.62 2.65
N LEU A 243 -6.47 -4.87 2.20
CA LEU A 243 -7.39 -5.97 2.49
C LEU A 243 -7.27 -6.42 3.95
N ASP A 244 -8.31 -7.09 4.44
CA ASP A 244 -8.23 -7.72 5.76
C ASP A 244 -7.17 -8.83 5.77
N GLU A 245 -6.71 -9.17 6.98
CA GLU A 245 -5.59 -10.07 7.17
C GLU A 245 -5.81 -11.46 6.57
N GLY A 246 -7.03 -11.99 6.69
CA GLY A 246 -7.39 -13.32 6.22
C GLY A 246 -7.53 -13.37 4.70
N GLU A 247 -8.17 -12.36 4.11
CA GLU A 247 -8.27 -12.22 2.66
C GLU A 247 -6.89 -12.03 2.02
N ARG A 248 -6.06 -11.14 2.56
CA ARG A 248 -4.68 -10.93 2.11
C ARG A 248 -3.88 -12.23 2.14
N ALA A 249 -3.93 -12.95 3.26
CA ALA A 249 -3.22 -14.22 3.41
C ALA A 249 -3.69 -15.27 2.39
N SER A 250 -4.99 -15.34 2.12
CA SER A 250 -5.58 -16.27 1.14
C SER A 250 -5.17 -15.91 -0.28
N TRP A 251 -5.24 -14.63 -0.65
CA TRP A 251 -4.83 -14.14 -1.98
C TRP A 251 -3.35 -14.44 -2.23
N VAL A 252 -2.46 -14.16 -1.27
CA VAL A 252 -1.02 -14.44 -1.42
C VAL A 252 -0.73 -15.94 -1.45
N ALA A 253 -1.47 -16.76 -0.70
CA ALA A 253 -1.35 -18.21 -0.76
C ALA A 253 -1.68 -18.75 -2.17
N GLU A 254 -2.77 -18.28 -2.77
CA GLU A 254 -3.15 -18.65 -4.15
C GLU A 254 -2.13 -18.14 -5.18
N PHE A 255 -1.58 -16.93 -4.99
CA PHE A 255 -0.54 -16.39 -5.84
C PHE A 255 0.74 -17.24 -5.79
N ILE A 256 1.17 -17.66 -4.60
CA ILE A 256 2.32 -18.57 -4.41
C ILE A 256 2.06 -19.90 -5.12
N ALA A 257 0.85 -20.45 -5.00
CA ALA A 257 0.51 -21.71 -5.66
C ALA A 257 0.54 -21.59 -7.20
N ALA A 258 0.18 -20.43 -7.76
CA ALA A 258 0.15 -20.21 -9.19
C ALA A 258 1.50 -19.83 -9.81
N HIS A 259 2.32 -19.03 -9.09
CA HIS A 259 3.53 -18.40 -9.64
C HIS A 259 4.82 -18.82 -8.94
N GLY A 260 4.71 -19.52 -7.82
CA GLY A 260 5.85 -19.93 -7.02
C GLY A 260 6.36 -18.84 -6.07
N LEU A 261 7.30 -19.27 -5.22
CA LEU A 261 7.75 -18.47 -4.08
C LEU A 261 8.63 -17.27 -4.48
N SER A 262 9.40 -17.41 -5.57
CA SER A 262 10.31 -16.36 -6.06
C SER A 262 9.55 -15.09 -6.46
N GLU A 263 8.39 -15.24 -7.11
CA GLU A 263 7.54 -14.12 -7.53
C GLU A 263 6.80 -13.47 -6.34
N ALA A 264 6.53 -14.24 -5.28
CA ALA A 264 5.74 -13.79 -4.13
C ALA A 264 6.56 -13.09 -3.03
N PHE A 265 7.90 -13.06 -3.13
CA PHE A 265 8.78 -12.61 -2.04
C PHE A 265 8.42 -11.22 -1.48
N GLN A 266 8.10 -10.25 -2.33
CA GLN A 266 7.72 -8.90 -1.89
C GLN A 266 6.29 -8.83 -1.31
N LEU A 267 5.40 -9.75 -1.70
CA LEU A 267 4.02 -9.82 -1.22
C LEU A 267 3.95 -10.43 0.19
N LEU A 268 4.84 -11.38 0.48
CA LEU A 268 5.01 -11.95 1.82
C LEU A 268 5.34 -10.89 2.88
N GLY A 269 6.04 -9.81 2.49
CA GLY A 269 6.42 -8.73 3.38
C GLY A 269 5.26 -7.88 3.92
N VAL A 270 4.08 -7.95 3.30
CA VAL A 270 2.87 -7.23 3.77
C VAL A 270 1.90 -8.15 4.52
N CYS A 271 2.18 -9.44 4.63
CA CYS A 271 1.33 -10.38 5.35
C CYS A 271 1.56 -10.30 6.87
N THR A 272 0.49 -10.48 7.63
CA THR A 272 0.54 -10.49 9.10
C THR A 272 1.28 -11.73 9.60
N VAL A 273 2.02 -11.55 10.69
CA VAL A 273 2.75 -12.63 11.35
C VAL A 273 1.97 -13.10 12.59
N PRO A 274 1.95 -14.42 12.87
CA PRO A 274 2.58 -15.48 12.10
C PRO A 274 1.83 -15.81 10.79
N TRP A 275 2.56 -16.30 9.79
CA TRP A 275 2.01 -16.87 8.56
C TRP A 275 1.38 -18.24 8.87
N ALA A 276 0.12 -18.18 9.30
CA ALA A 276 -0.69 -19.34 9.67
C ALA A 276 -1.65 -19.75 8.54
N GLY A 277 -2.32 -20.88 8.73
CA GLY A 277 -3.45 -21.26 7.89
C GLY A 277 -3.07 -21.43 6.40
N PRO A 278 -3.86 -20.88 5.45
CA PRO A 278 -3.59 -21.03 4.02
C PRO A 278 -2.21 -20.54 3.59
N LEU A 279 -1.75 -19.41 4.14
CA LEU A 279 -0.48 -18.81 3.76
C LEU A 279 0.72 -19.65 4.22
N GLY A 280 0.72 -20.06 5.49
CA GLY A 280 1.77 -20.93 6.01
C GLY A 280 1.89 -22.22 5.21
N ARG A 281 0.73 -22.83 4.90
CA ARG A 281 0.68 -24.04 4.09
C ARG A 281 1.24 -23.84 2.69
N ALA A 282 0.85 -22.76 2.00
CA ALA A 282 1.33 -22.47 0.64
C ALA A 282 2.85 -22.22 0.60
N VAL A 283 3.41 -21.57 1.64
CA VAL A 283 4.88 -21.39 1.74
C VAL A 283 5.58 -22.73 1.89
N VAL A 284 5.09 -23.61 2.78
CA VAL A 284 5.67 -24.96 2.96
C VAL A 284 5.57 -25.78 1.67
N ASP A 285 4.41 -25.76 1.01
CA ASP A 285 4.19 -26.47 -0.25
C ASP A 285 5.11 -25.96 -1.36
N ALA A 286 5.29 -24.64 -1.48
CA ALA A 286 6.17 -24.07 -2.50
C ALA A 286 7.66 -24.38 -2.24
N LEU A 287 8.08 -24.47 -0.97
CA LEU A 287 9.44 -24.92 -0.63
C LEU A 287 9.64 -26.41 -0.95
N ASP A 288 8.62 -27.24 -0.72
CA ASP A 288 8.67 -28.66 -1.09
C ASP A 288 8.73 -28.86 -2.61
N ILE A 289 7.91 -28.12 -3.36
CA ILE A 289 7.95 -28.10 -4.83
C ILE A 289 9.33 -27.65 -5.34
N ALA A 290 9.93 -26.63 -4.71
CA ALA A 290 11.27 -26.17 -5.08
C ALA A 290 12.36 -27.23 -4.78
N ARG A 291 12.21 -27.97 -3.68
CA ARG A 291 13.06 -29.12 -3.33
C ARG A 291 12.93 -30.23 -4.36
N ASP A 292 11.71 -30.67 -4.65
CA ASP A 292 11.42 -31.75 -5.61
C ASP A 292 11.81 -31.36 -7.05
N GLY A 293 11.77 -30.06 -7.38
CA GLY A 293 12.23 -29.53 -8.66
C GLY A 293 13.76 -29.49 -8.83
N GLY A 294 14.53 -29.98 -7.85
CA GLY A 294 16.00 -30.06 -7.92
C GLY A 294 16.72 -28.71 -7.86
N SER A 295 16.00 -27.65 -7.45
CA SER A 295 16.61 -26.34 -7.20
C SER A 295 17.52 -26.39 -5.98
N TYR A 296 18.41 -25.42 -5.82
CA TYR A 296 19.20 -25.31 -4.58
C TYR A 296 18.51 -24.43 -3.53
N PRO A 297 18.64 -24.74 -2.22
CA PRO A 297 18.01 -23.95 -1.15
C PRO A 297 18.43 -22.48 -1.11
N TRP A 298 19.68 -22.16 -1.47
CA TRP A 298 20.18 -20.78 -1.41
C TRP A 298 19.52 -19.83 -2.41
N SER A 299 18.94 -20.36 -3.49
CA SER A 299 18.08 -19.60 -4.41
C SER A 299 16.84 -19.04 -3.69
N PHE A 300 16.45 -19.66 -2.57
CA PHE A 300 15.33 -19.26 -1.72
C PHE A 300 15.78 -18.71 -0.37
N SER A 301 17.07 -18.39 -0.18
CA SER A 301 17.63 -17.94 1.10
C SER A 301 16.88 -16.75 1.72
N GLY A 302 16.45 -15.79 0.88
CA GLY A 302 15.63 -14.66 1.32
C GLY A 302 14.29 -15.10 1.93
N VAL A 303 13.59 -16.03 1.27
CA VAL A 303 12.30 -16.54 1.74
C VAL A 303 12.49 -17.45 2.95
N MET A 304 13.50 -18.33 2.95
CA MET A 304 13.83 -19.17 4.10
C MET A 304 14.10 -18.34 5.35
N GLY A 305 14.85 -17.24 5.22
CA GLY A 305 15.09 -16.32 6.34
C GLY A 305 13.82 -15.61 6.82
N LEU A 306 12.85 -15.35 5.94
CA LEU A 306 11.52 -14.87 6.38
C LEU A 306 10.72 -15.98 7.05
N ALA A 307 10.68 -17.19 6.48
CA ALA A 307 9.94 -18.33 7.03
C ALA A 307 10.40 -18.68 8.46
N GLU A 308 11.71 -18.63 8.74
CA GLU A 308 12.26 -18.82 10.09
C GLU A 308 11.63 -17.86 11.13
N ARG A 309 11.35 -16.60 10.74
CA ARG A 309 10.82 -15.54 11.61
C ARG A 309 9.31 -15.41 11.57
N CYS A 310 8.70 -15.71 10.44
CA CYS A 310 7.33 -15.33 10.13
C CYS A 310 6.39 -16.53 10.07
N LEU A 311 6.86 -17.74 9.75
CA LEU A 311 6.00 -18.93 9.69
C LEU A 311 5.42 -19.23 11.08
N ASP A 312 4.18 -19.71 11.11
CA ASP A 312 3.55 -20.23 12.33
C ASP A 312 4.36 -21.42 12.87
N PRO A 313 4.78 -21.40 14.14
CA PRO A 313 5.46 -22.53 14.75
C PRO A 313 4.73 -23.88 14.64
N ALA A 314 3.39 -23.87 14.48
CA ALA A 314 2.59 -25.07 14.27
C ALA A 314 2.90 -25.82 12.97
N GLU A 315 3.55 -25.19 11.98
CA GLU A 315 3.95 -25.85 10.72
C GLU A 315 5.21 -26.73 10.88
N ALA A 316 5.86 -26.75 12.06
CA ALA A 316 7.07 -27.53 12.32
C ALA A 316 6.88 -29.04 12.06
N ASP A 317 5.74 -29.62 12.43
CA ASP A 317 5.48 -31.04 12.23
C ASP A 317 5.31 -31.41 10.74
N ARG A 318 4.75 -30.49 9.95
CA ARG A 318 4.65 -30.67 8.50
C ARG A 318 6.01 -30.62 7.83
N LEU A 319 6.86 -29.69 8.27
CA LEU A 319 8.23 -29.54 7.77
C LEU A 319 9.16 -30.67 8.22
N GLU A 320 8.92 -31.31 9.37
CA GLU A 320 9.72 -32.44 9.86
C GLU A 320 9.80 -33.57 8.83
N VAL A 321 8.69 -33.85 8.14
CA VAL A 321 8.62 -34.89 7.09
C VAL A 321 9.58 -34.59 5.93
N LEU A 322 9.85 -33.31 5.66
CA LEU A 322 10.73 -32.85 4.58
C LEU A 322 12.21 -32.85 4.96
N THR A 323 12.56 -33.21 6.20
CA THR A 323 13.96 -33.30 6.67
C THR A 323 14.65 -34.61 6.28
N ALA A 324 13.92 -35.58 5.72
CA ALA A 324 14.50 -36.82 5.26
C ALA A 324 15.30 -36.60 3.96
N ALA A 325 16.48 -37.23 3.86
CA ALA A 325 17.27 -37.22 2.64
C ALA A 325 16.52 -37.95 1.50
N GLN A 326 16.45 -37.31 0.33
CA GLN A 326 15.94 -37.95 -0.89
C GLN A 326 17.07 -38.61 -1.68
N ASP A 327 16.71 -39.67 -2.42
CA ASP A 327 17.58 -40.26 -3.45
C ASP A 327 17.78 -39.26 -4.59
N GLU A 328 19.02 -39.13 -5.08
CA GLU A 328 19.35 -38.19 -6.16
C GLU A 328 18.62 -38.58 -7.46
N GLN A 329 17.77 -37.68 -7.97
CA GLN A 329 17.15 -37.84 -9.29
C GLN A 329 18.18 -37.52 -10.41
N GLU A 330 18.10 -38.23 -11.54
CA GLU A 330 19.05 -38.11 -12.66
C GLU A 330 19.17 -36.68 -13.24
N ASP A 331 18.10 -35.87 -13.14
CA ASP A 331 18.04 -34.48 -13.61
C ASP A 331 18.29 -33.44 -12.50
N ALA A 332 18.50 -33.87 -11.25
CA ALA A 332 18.71 -32.95 -10.12
C ALA A 332 20.15 -32.44 -10.05
N SER A 333 20.31 -31.24 -9.48
CA SER A 333 21.65 -30.71 -9.22
C SER A 333 22.37 -31.55 -8.16
N PRO A 334 23.65 -31.95 -8.36
CA PRO A 334 24.36 -32.85 -7.44
C PRO A 334 24.38 -32.35 -5.99
N GLY A 335 24.03 -33.21 -5.03
CA GLY A 335 24.02 -32.88 -3.60
C GLY A 335 22.91 -31.92 -3.14
N ALA A 336 22.01 -31.43 -4.02
CA ALA A 336 20.94 -30.51 -3.65
C ALA A 336 20.00 -31.08 -2.57
N GLY A 337 19.70 -32.39 -2.62
CA GLY A 337 18.86 -33.07 -1.63
C GLY A 337 19.43 -33.01 -0.20
N GLY A 338 20.74 -33.17 -0.04
CA GLY A 338 21.40 -33.04 1.26
C GLY A 338 21.31 -31.62 1.82
N TYR A 339 21.52 -30.60 0.98
CA TYR A 339 21.38 -29.20 1.38
C TYR A 339 19.95 -28.84 1.76
N TRP A 340 18.93 -29.37 1.07
CA TRP A 340 17.53 -29.18 1.46
C TRP A 340 17.21 -29.82 2.80
N SER A 341 17.65 -31.06 3.01
CA SER A 341 17.50 -31.76 4.30
C SER A 341 18.06 -30.91 5.46
N GLU A 342 19.29 -30.39 5.33
CA GLU A 342 19.90 -29.51 6.35
C GLU A 342 19.12 -28.21 6.54
N ALA A 343 18.66 -27.59 5.45
CA ALA A 343 17.89 -26.35 5.50
C ALA A 343 16.55 -26.54 6.22
N PHE A 344 15.82 -27.63 5.96
CA PHE A 344 14.58 -27.95 6.66
C PHE A 344 14.81 -28.29 8.13
N GLN A 345 15.87 -29.03 8.48
CA GLN A 345 16.22 -29.33 9.88
C GLN A 345 16.45 -28.05 10.68
N ARG A 346 17.17 -27.08 10.10
CA ARG A 346 17.40 -25.77 10.72
C ARG A 346 16.10 -24.99 10.90
N LEU A 347 15.24 -24.97 9.88
CA LEU A 347 13.95 -24.29 9.93
C LEU A 347 13.06 -24.90 11.02
N VAL A 348 12.90 -26.22 11.05
CA VAL A 348 12.11 -26.93 12.07
C VAL A 348 12.64 -26.67 13.48
N SER A 349 13.96 -26.74 13.67
CA SER A 349 14.59 -26.43 14.97
C SER A 349 14.26 -25.01 15.43
N THR A 350 14.27 -24.04 14.51
CA THR A 350 13.93 -22.64 14.80
C THR A 350 12.46 -22.49 15.18
N LEU A 351 11.54 -23.12 14.45
CA LEU A 351 10.11 -23.07 14.75
C LEU A 351 9.78 -23.70 16.10
N ARG A 352 10.39 -24.86 16.42
CA ARG A 352 10.23 -25.51 17.73
C ARG A 352 10.75 -24.65 18.88
N LEU A 353 11.88 -23.99 18.69
CA LEU A 353 12.41 -23.04 19.68
C LEU A 353 11.45 -21.88 19.90
N ARG A 354 10.91 -21.29 18.82
CA ARG A 354 9.91 -20.21 18.90
C ARG A 354 8.65 -20.67 19.64
N ALA A 355 8.11 -21.85 19.31
CA ALA A 355 6.95 -22.42 20.01
C ALA A 355 7.21 -22.58 21.52
N ALA A 356 8.40 -23.07 21.89
CA ALA A 356 8.79 -23.19 23.30
C ALA A 356 8.86 -21.81 23.99
N MET A 357 9.47 -20.82 23.34
CA MET A 357 9.54 -19.44 23.88
C MET A 357 8.16 -18.81 24.04
N GLU A 358 7.27 -18.98 23.07
CA GLU A 358 5.89 -18.49 23.14
C GLU A 358 5.11 -19.14 24.28
N ALA A 359 5.27 -20.45 24.50
CA ALA A 359 4.66 -21.15 25.62
C ALA A 359 5.15 -20.62 26.99
N GLU A 360 6.45 -20.35 27.12
CA GLU A 360 7.05 -19.80 28.35
C GLU A 360 6.61 -18.34 28.62
N LEU A 361 6.39 -17.53 27.58
CA LEU A 361 5.91 -16.15 27.73
C LEU A 361 4.43 -16.05 28.10
N MET A 362 3.65 -17.09 27.79
CA MET A 362 2.21 -17.16 28.05
C MET A 362 1.87 -17.89 29.37
N ALA A 363 2.84 -18.59 29.97
CA ALA A 363 2.75 -19.23 31.28
C ALA A 363 3.00 -18.22 32.41
#